data_AF-A0A7J3QBD4-F1
#
_entry.id   AF-A0A7J3QBD4-F1
#
_cell.length_a   1.000
_cell.length_b   1.000
_cell.length_c   1.000
_cell.angle_alpha   90.00
_cell.angle_beta   90.00
_cell.angle_gamma   90.00
#
_symmetry.space_group_name_H-M   'P 1'
#
loop_
_entity.id
_entity.type
_entity.pdbx_description
1 polymer ?
#
loop_
_entity_poly.entity_id
_entity_poly.type
_entity_poly.pdbx_seq_one_letter_code
_entity_poly.pdbx_strand_id
1 'polypeptide(L)'
;MRKARRVFLGNSLTANLLAREDDVIVDFWEGGSDLYGWSLGSTCLDRVPIFLRRSCCHQLFGNALRDVDVEVVIEGFEDIVVEKLGDISRSFIGFSGRMLTPEYPVCTYYRKLLSKSKSTKVFSPIAKVSLQSKCVKTYHYEVEYEELVNTLPLYYLLSKSGLSELASHLTYSSAYALLIISNTKLGEYTKILIGHKGYSLGYVVVYGKHPLGKLIYAFAPLEKDLLKAELTNQAVVELKRLKLIEGPIKLMRSFFIKYFKMGGDISEVRRALKNYGVTLAGRYGSWTDISLCDICP
;
A
#
# COMPACT_ATOMS: atom_id res chain seq x y z
N MET A 1 -18.91 -2.26 27.10
CA MET A 1 -17.63 -2.99 26.99
C MET A 1 -17.88 -4.28 26.22
N ARG A 2 -17.16 -4.51 25.12
CA ARG A 2 -17.33 -5.72 24.30
C ARG A 2 -16.12 -6.64 24.52
N LYS A 3 -16.35 -7.95 24.63
CA LYS A 3 -15.30 -8.96 24.60
C LYS A 3 -15.19 -9.55 23.20
N ALA A 4 -13.98 -9.75 22.71
CA ALA A 4 -13.69 -10.40 21.45
C ALA A 4 -12.62 -11.47 21.66
N ARG A 5 -12.70 -12.57 20.91
CA ARG A 5 -11.63 -13.58 20.89
C ARG A 5 -10.35 -12.94 20.36
N ARG A 6 -10.41 -12.42 19.14
CA ARG A 6 -9.31 -11.71 18.50
C ARG A 6 -9.73 -10.32 18.06
N VAL A 7 -8.83 -9.36 18.29
CA VAL A 7 -8.93 -8.03 17.68
C VAL A 7 -7.89 -7.89 16.59
N PHE A 8 -8.34 -7.55 15.39
CA PHE A 8 -7.48 -7.09 14.31
C PHE A 8 -7.44 -5.57 14.32
N LEU A 9 -6.25 -5.00 14.51
CA LEU A 9 -6.03 -3.57 14.29
C LEU A 9 -5.78 -3.36 12.80
N GLY A 10 -6.72 -2.72 12.12
CA GLY A 10 -6.69 -2.39 10.70
C GLY A 10 -7.60 -3.29 9.87
N ASN A 11 -8.43 -2.67 9.04
CA ASN A 11 -9.24 -3.31 8.03
C ASN A 11 -8.39 -3.58 6.78
N SER A 12 -7.53 -4.58 6.88
CA SER A 12 -6.54 -4.99 5.87
C SER A 12 -6.93 -6.29 5.15
N LEU A 13 -6.20 -6.66 4.09
CA LEU A 13 -6.35 -7.96 3.43
C LEU A 13 -6.19 -9.11 4.42
N THR A 14 -5.14 -9.08 5.23
CA THR A 14 -4.89 -10.10 6.25
C THR A 14 -6.07 -10.23 7.22
N ALA A 15 -6.57 -9.11 7.74
CA ALA A 15 -7.69 -9.12 8.67
C ALA A 15 -8.94 -9.73 8.02
N ASN A 16 -9.25 -9.37 6.77
CA ASN A 16 -10.45 -9.87 6.10
C ASN A 16 -10.36 -11.32 5.61
N LEU A 17 -9.16 -11.87 5.43
CA LEU A 17 -8.97 -13.30 5.15
C LEU A 17 -9.05 -14.16 6.41
N LEU A 18 -8.50 -13.67 7.52
CA LEU A 18 -8.31 -14.46 8.73
C LEU A 18 -9.42 -14.30 9.76
N ALA A 19 -10.08 -13.14 9.81
CA ALA A 19 -11.10 -12.88 10.81
C ALA A 19 -12.30 -13.81 10.65
N ARG A 20 -12.90 -14.16 11.79
CA ARG A 20 -14.10 -14.98 11.92
C ARG A 20 -15.23 -14.18 12.58
N GLU A 21 -16.37 -14.81 12.81
CA GLU A 21 -17.59 -14.14 13.25
C GLU A 21 -17.49 -13.57 14.68
N ASP A 22 -16.69 -14.21 15.53
CA ASP A 22 -16.38 -13.82 16.91
C ASP A 22 -15.23 -12.79 17.03
N ASP A 23 -14.60 -12.44 15.92
CA ASP A 23 -13.50 -11.47 15.86
C ASP A 23 -14.01 -10.04 15.62
N VAL A 24 -13.21 -9.06 16.05
CA VAL A 24 -13.47 -7.64 15.82
C VAL A 24 -12.32 -7.01 15.03
N ILE A 25 -12.64 -6.33 13.94
CA ILE A 25 -11.71 -5.50 13.20
C ILE A 25 -11.90 -4.05 13.65
N VAL A 26 -10.85 -3.42 14.17
CA VAL A 26 -10.86 -2.00 14.58
C VAL A 26 -9.97 -1.22 13.64
N ASP A 27 -10.52 -0.19 12.99
CA ASP A 27 -9.79 0.70 12.10
C ASP A 27 -10.24 2.15 12.29
N PHE A 28 -9.48 3.11 11.78
CA PHE A 28 -9.82 4.54 11.93
C PHE A 28 -10.96 4.95 11.00
N TRP A 29 -10.98 4.48 9.75
CA TRP A 29 -12.04 4.74 8.76
C TRP A 29 -12.13 3.63 7.71
N GLU A 30 -13.29 3.54 7.05
CA GLU A 30 -13.49 2.57 5.97
C GLU A 30 -12.75 2.98 4.69
N GLY A 31 -11.97 2.07 4.13
CA GLY A 31 -11.24 2.30 2.87
C GLY A 31 -9.83 2.90 3.03
N GLY A 32 -9.25 2.87 4.24
CA GLY A 32 -7.87 3.27 4.50
C GLY A 32 -6.81 2.41 3.79
N SER A 33 -7.13 1.15 3.46
CA SER A 33 -6.23 0.27 2.72
C SER A 33 -5.94 0.77 1.30
N ASP A 34 -4.68 0.64 0.86
CA ASP A 34 -4.29 0.91 -0.53
C ASP A 34 -5.04 0.03 -1.54
N LEU A 35 -5.45 -1.17 -1.10
CA LEU A 35 -6.23 -2.12 -1.90
C LEU A 35 -7.70 -1.72 -2.03
N TYR A 36 -8.18 -0.69 -1.33
CA TYR A 36 -9.57 -0.24 -1.48
C TYR A 36 -9.83 0.48 -2.81
N GLY A 37 -8.78 1.03 -3.44
CA GLY A 37 -8.88 1.73 -4.72
C GLY A 37 -9.72 3.01 -4.66
N TRP A 38 -10.06 3.53 -5.85
CA TRP A 38 -11.02 4.61 -6.06
C TRP A 38 -12.19 4.14 -6.93
N SER A 39 -13.38 4.64 -6.64
CA SER A 39 -14.54 4.40 -7.50
C SER A 39 -14.51 5.34 -8.69
N LEU A 40 -14.68 4.79 -9.90
CA LEU A 40 -14.89 5.53 -11.13
C LEU A 40 -16.13 4.96 -11.83
N GLY A 41 -17.29 5.55 -11.57
CA GLY A 41 -18.57 4.98 -11.99
C GLY A 41 -18.78 3.59 -11.40
N SER A 42 -19.06 2.61 -12.26
CA SER A 42 -19.20 1.19 -11.88
C SER A 42 -17.87 0.44 -11.76
N THR A 43 -16.74 1.09 -12.10
CA THR A 43 -15.41 0.47 -12.07
C THR A 43 -14.60 0.94 -10.86
N CYS A 44 -13.57 0.18 -10.51
CA CYS A 44 -12.62 0.54 -9.47
C CYS A 44 -11.22 0.72 -10.08
N LEU A 45 -10.45 1.71 -9.62
CA LEU A 45 -9.06 1.91 -10.00
C LEU A 45 -8.15 1.62 -8.81
N ASP A 46 -7.12 0.81 -9.03
CA ASP A 46 -6.12 0.54 -7.99
C ASP A 46 -5.33 1.81 -7.66
N ARG A 47 -4.98 2.00 -6.38
CA ARG A 47 -4.19 3.16 -5.96
C ARG A 47 -2.75 3.08 -6.43
N VAL A 48 -2.22 1.88 -6.53
CA VAL A 48 -0.86 1.58 -6.96
C VAL A 48 -0.88 0.44 -7.97
N PRO A 49 0.10 0.35 -8.89
CA PRO A 49 0.21 -0.80 -9.77
C PRO A 49 0.56 -2.05 -8.95
N ILE A 50 -0.09 -3.17 -9.23
CA ILE A 50 0.08 -4.41 -8.45
C ILE A 50 0.49 -5.56 -9.36
N PHE A 51 1.75 -5.94 -9.27
CA PHE A 51 2.28 -7.11 -9.96
C PHE A 51 2.56 -8.24 -8.97
N LEU A 52 2.26 -9.47 -9.38
CA LEU A 52 2.38 -10.67 -8.57
C LEU A 52 3.49 -11.56 -9.15
N ARG A 53 4.36 -12.09 -8.30
CA ARG A 53 5.45 -13.00 -8.70
C ARG A 53 5.01 -14.47 -8.81
N ARG A 54 3.89 -14.83 -8.19
CA ARG A 54 3.41 -16.21 -8.05
C ARG A 54 1.90 -16.25 -8.24
N SER A 55 1.40 -17.37 -8.76
CA SER A 55 -0.03 -17.62 -8.92
C SER A 55 -0.75 -18.03 -7.64
N CYS A 56 -0.04 -18.20 -6.51
CA CYS A 56 -0.61 -18.74 -5.27
C CYS A 56 -1.69 -17.86 -4.60
N CYS A 57 -2.00 -16.69 -5.16
CA CYS A 57 -3.11 -15.82 -4.75
C CYS A 57 -4.52 -16.30 -5.18
N HIS A 58 -4.77 -17.59 -5.42
CA HIS A 58 -6.07 -18.09 -5.90
C HIS A 58 -7.24 -17.71 -4.98
N GLN A 59 -7.02 -17.60 -3.67
CA GLN A 59 -8.06 -17.17 -2.72
C GLN A 59 -8.57 -15.75 -3.00
N LEU A 60 -7.72 -14.87 -3.51
CA LEU A 60 -8.06 -13.48 -3.80
C LEU A 60 -8.57 -13.31 -5.24
N PHE A 61 -7.90 -13.95 -6.21
CA PHE A 61 -8.15 -13.69 -7.63
C PHE A 61 -8.84 -14.85 -8.38
N GLY A 62 -9.00 -16.02 -7.75
CA GLY A 62 -9.43 -17.24 -8.44
C GLY A 62 -8.46 -17.59 -9.57
N ASN A 63 -9.01 -17.91 -10.74
CA ASN A 63 -8.23 -18.19 -11.97
C ASN A 63 -8.03 -16.94 -12.85
N ALA A 64 -8.39 -15.75 -12.37
CA ALA A 64 -8.39 -14.53 -13.18
C ALA A 64 -7.05 -13.78 -13.07
N LEU A 65 -5.97 -14.46 -13.46
CA LEU A 65 -4.61 -13.90 -13.55
C LEU A 65 -4.11 -14.00 -14.99
N ARG A 66 -3.34 -13.00 -15.43
CA ARG A 66 -2.70 -12.96 -16.74
C ARG A 66 -1.21 -12.74 -16.61
N ASP A 67 -0.44 -13.47 -17.41
CA ASP A 67 0.98 -13.21 -17.59
C ASP A 67 1.20 -11.93 -18.40
N VAL A 68 2.07 -11.08 -17.87
CA VAL A 68 2.52 -9.84 -18.51
C VAL A 68 4.03 -9.78 -18.42
N ASP A 69 4.67 -9.30 -19.47
CA ASP A 69 6.10 -9.00 -19.43
C ASP A 69 6.29 -7.53 -19.09
N VAL A 70 6.88 -7.25 -17.93
CA VAL A 70 7.14 -5.89 -17.50
C VAL A 70 8.49 -5.44 -18.05
N GLU A 71 8.43 -4.62 -19.09
CA GLU A 71 9.57 -3.90 -19.63
C GLU A 71 10.07 -2.86 -18.62
N VAL A 72 11.39 -2.80 -18.40
CA VAL A 72 12.02 -1.77 -17.56
C VAL A 72 12.94 -0.92 -18.42
N VAL A 73 12.67 0.38 -18.45
CA VAL A 73 13.44 1.39 -19.17
C VAL A 73 14.04 2.37 -18.17
N ILE A 74 15.26 2.83 -18.44
CA ILE A 74 15.90 3.91 -17.68
C ILE A 74 15.94 5.16 -18.56
N GLU A 75 15.37 6.24 -18.05
CA GLU A 75 15.42 7.58 -18.66
C GLU A 75 16.38 8.44 -17.82
N GLY A 76 17.57 8.74 -18.35
CA GLY A 76 18.62 9.46 -17.66
C GLY A 76 19.74 8.55 -17.15
N PHE A 77 20.30 8.85 -15.97
CA PHE A 77 21.47 8.14 -15.42
C PHE A 77 21.11 7.22 -14.25
N GLU A 78 21.72 6.05 -14.20
CA GLU A 78 21.45 5.02 -13.18
C GLU A 78 21.85 5.45 -11.76
N ASP A 79 22.95 6.19 -11.63
CA ASP A 79 23.43 6.72 -10.34
C ASP A 79 22.38 7.62 -9.67
N ILE A 80 21.72 8.47 -10.45
CA ILE A 80 20.62 9.33 -9.99
C ILE A 80 19.37 8.51 -9.63
N VAL A 81 19.11 7.41 -10.35
CA VAL A 81 18.02 6.49 -10.00
C VAL A 81 18.28 5.87 -8.62
N VAL A 82 19.50 5.39 -8.39
CA VAL A 82 19.93 4.80 -7.11
C VAL A 82 19.88 5.83 -5.99
N GLU A 83 20.30 7.07 -6.25
CA GLU A 83 20.21 8.17 -5.28
C GLU A 83 18.75 8.41 -4.85
N LYS A 84 17.81 8.52 -5.80
CA LYS A 84 16.40 8.85 -5.52
C LYS A 84 15.61 7.72 -4.88
N LEU A 85 15.81 6.48 -5.33
CA LEU A 85 14.98 5.33 -4.96
C LEU A 85 15.67 4.39 -3.95
N GLY A 86 16.99 4.51 -3.79
CA GLY A 86 17.83 3.53 -3.13
C GLY A 86 17.76 2.17 -3.82
N ASP A 87 18.16 1.12 -3.11
CA ASP A 87 17.97 -0.25 -3.59
C ASP A 87 16.47 -0.58 -3.74
N ILE A 88 16.05 -0.84 -4.99
CA ILE A 88 14.68 -1.18 -5.36
C ILE A 88 14.45 -2.68 -5.51
N SER A 89 15.49 -3.52 -5.47
CA SER A 89 15.38 -4.97 -5.74
C SER A 89 14.48 -5.70 -4.73
N ARG A 90 14.43 -5.18 -3.49
CA ARG A 90 13.69 -5.75 -2.36
C ARG A 90 12.36 -5.04 -2.06
N SER A 91 12.02 -3.99 -2.78
CA SER A 91 10.81 -3.21 -2.50
C SER A 91 9.64 -3.64 -3.38
N PHE A 92 8.42 -3.27 -2.98
CA PHE A 92 7.21 -3.54 -3.77
C PHE A 92 7.20 -2.88 -5.17
N ILE A 93 8.17 -1.99 -5.44
CA ILE A 93 8.41 -1.35 -6.74
C ILE A 93 9.45 -2.08 -7.59
N GLY A 94 10.16 -3.06 -7.02
CA GLY A 94 11.21 -3.87 -7.65
C GLY A 94 10.71 -5.01 -8.53
N PHE A 95 9.69 -4.77 -9.35
CA PHE A 95 9.19 -5.75 -10.31
C PHE A 95 9.82 -5.51 -11.69
N SER A 96 10.12 -6.62 -12.38
CA SER A 96 10.66 -6.66 -13.74
C SER A 96 10.41 -8.04 -14.36
N GLY A 97 10.38 -8.12 -15.70
CA GLY A 97 10.22 -9.36 -16.43
C GLY A 97 8.81 -9.95 -16.33
N ARG A 98 8.70 -11.28 -16.48
CA ARG A 98 7.42 -11.99 -16.42
C ARG A 98 6.80 -11.91 -15.03
N MET A 99 5.63 -11.28 -14.96
CA MET A 99 4.84 -11.09 -13.77
C MET A 99 3.38 -11.46 -14.06
N LEU A 100 2.59 -11.65 -13.01
CA LEU A 100 1.15 -11.85 -13.09
C LEU A 100 0.42 -10.56 -12.69
N THR A 101 -0.66 -10.26 -13.39
CA THR A 101 -1.61 -9.18 -13.02
C THR A 101 -3.04 -9.71 -13.11
N PRO A 102 -3.96 -9.31 -12.22
CA PRO A 102 -5.35 -9.74 -12.30
C PRO A 102 -6.07 -9.13 -13.50
N GLU A 103 -7.08 -9.85 -14.01
CA GLU A 103 -7.89 -9.37 -15.16
C GLU A 103 -8.68 -8.11 -14.84
N TYR A 104 -9.08 -7.95 -13.57
CA TYR A 104 -9.74 -6.77 -13.05
C TYR A 104 -8.84 -6.07 -12.02
N PRO A 105 -9.04 -4.77 -11.76
CA PRO A 105 -8.32 -4.06 -10.70
C PRO A 105 -8.46 -4.78 -9.35
N VAL A 106 -7.36 -4.90 -8.60
CA VAL A 106 -7.28 -5.63 -7.32
C VAL A 106 -8.34 -5.15 -6.34
N CYS A 107 -8.64 -3.86 -6.35
CA CYS A 107 -9.64 -3.26 -5.49
C CYS A 107 -11.06 -3.82 -5.70
N THR A 108 -11.36 -4.35 -6.89
CA THR A 108 -12.61 -5.07 -7.16
C THR A 108 -12.70 -6.34 -6.31
N TYR A 109 -11.63 -7.13 -6.31
CA TYR A 109 -11.54 -8.36 -5.52
C TYR A 109 -11.52 -8.06 -4.02
N TYR A 110 -10.75 -7.05 -3.61
CA TYR A 110 -10.67 -6.64 -2.22
C TYR A 110 -12.01 -6.18 -1.67
N ARG A 111 -12.77 -5.35 -2.40
CA ARG A 111 -14.12 -4.92 -1.99
C ARG A 111 -15.11 -6.08 -1.91
N LYS A 112 -15.00 -7.06 -2.81
CA LYS A 112 -15.80 -8.30 -2.76
C LYS A 112 -15.46 -9.16 -1.55
N LEU A 113 -14.20 -9.17 -1.11
CA LEU A 113 -13.80 -9.83 0.14
C LEU A 113 -14.38 -9.08 1.35
N LEU A 114 -14.29 -7.74 1.36
CA LEU A 114 -14.84 -6.91 2.43
C LEU A 114 -16.34 -7.15 2.65
N SER A 115 -17.12 -7.29 1.58
CA SER A 115 -18.57 -7.53 1.66
C SER A 115 -18.93 -8.94 2.13
N LYS A 116 -18.01 -9.90 2.07
CA LYS A 116 -18.19 -11.28 2.55
C LYS A 116 -17.69 -11.51 3.97
N SER A 117 -16.86 -10.62 4.49
CA SER A 117 -16.32 -10.73 5.85
C SER A 117 -17.44 -10.65 6.89
N LYS A 118 -17.53 -11.67 7.74
CA LYS A 118 -18.55 -11.81 8.81
C LYS A 118 -18.15 -11.16 10.14
N SER A 119 -16.88 -10.79 10.30
CA SER A 119 -16.38 -10.17 11.52
C SER A 119 -17.05 -8.81 11.76
N THR A 120 -17.24 -8.43 13.02
CA THR A 120 -17.71 -7.07 13.29
C THR A 120 -16.60 -6.05 13.03
N LYS A 121 -16.95 -4.94 12.38
CA LYS A 121 -16.02 -3.85 12.08
C LYS A 121 -16.38 -2.61 12.90
N VAL A 122 -15.38 -2.01 13.54
CA VAL A 122 -15.49 -0.76 14.28
C VAL A 122 -14.60 0.28 13.61
N PHE A 123 -15.23 1.29 13.03
CA PHE A 123 -14.53 2.42 12.41
C PHE A 123 -14.55 3.62 13.36
N SER A 124 -13.48 3.78 14.14
CA SER A 124 -13.31 4.90 15.06
C SER A 124 -11.83 5.08 15.35
N PRO A 125 -11.31 6.32 15.44
CA PRO A 125 -9.91 6.53 15.73
C PRO A 125 -9.52 5.88 17.07
N ILE A 126 -8.37 5.21 17.10
CA ILE A 126 -7.89 4.52 18.29
C ILE A 126 -7.31 5.56 19.24
N ALA A 127 -7.89 5.65 20.43
CA ALA A 127 -7.41 6.53 21.49
C ALA A 127 -6.20 5.91 22.19
N LYS A 128 -6.29 4.62 22.57
CA LYS A 128 -5.25 3.89 23.31
C LYS A 128 -5.34 2.38 23.07
N VAL A 129 -4.19 1.71 23.08
CA VAL A 129 -4.07 0.24 23.11
C VAL A 129 -3.38 -0.15 24.41
N SER A 130 -4.13 -0.69 25.37
CA SER A 130 -3.57 -1.17 26.63
C SER A 130 -3.16 -2.64 26.49
N LEU A 131 -1.86 -2.89 26.28
CA LEU A 131 -1.34 -4.25 26.06
C LEU A 131 -1.43 -5.12 27.32
N GLN A 132 -1.15 -4.55 28.50
CA GLN A 132 -1.20 -5.29 29.78
C GLN A 132 -2.62 -5.73 30.14
N SER A 133 -3.60 -4.82 30.04
CA SER A 133 -5.01 -5.10 30.35
C SER A 133 -5.78 -5.68 29.16
N LYS A 134 -5.09 -6.02 28.06
CA LYS A 134 -5.64 -6.54 26.81
C LYS A 134 -6.91 -5.82 26.32
N CYS A 135 -6.82 -4.50 26.18
CA CYS A 135 -7.95 -3.67 25.79
C CYS A 135 -7.58 -2.66 24.70
N VAL A 136 -8.45 -2.50 23.70
CA VAL A 136 -8.38 -1.43 22.70
C VAL A 136 -9.49 -0.43 22.98
N LYS A 137 -9.10 0.82 23.22
CA LYS A 137 -10.02 1.94 23.41
C LYS A 137 -10.03 2.84 22.18
N THR A 138 -11.20 2.98 21.57
CA THR A 138 -11.48 3.99 20.55
C THR A 138 -12.18 5.18 21.20
N TYR A 139 -12.52 6.22 20.42
CA TYR A 139 -13.28 7.35 20.95
C TYR A 139 -14.70 6.98 21.41
N HIS A 140 -15.27 5.91 20.84
CA HIS A 140 -16.68 5.54 21.09
C HIS A 140 -16.85 4.15 21.70
N TYR A 141 -15.81 3.31 21.65
CA TYR A 141 -15.91 1.90 22.02
C TYR A 141 -14.70 1.45 22.83
N GLU A 142 -14.94 0.41 23.61
CA GLU A 142 -13.91 -0.30 24.35
C GLU A 142 -14.08 -1.80 24.09
N VAL A 143 -13.00 -2.42 23.62
CA VAL A 143 -12.95 -3.83 23.20
C VAL A 143 -11.84 -4.55 23.95
N GLU A 144 -12.22 -5.48 24.82
CA GLU A 144 -11.30 -6.42 25.44
C GLU A 144 -11.00 -7.57 24.47
N TYR A 145 -9.77 -8.08 24.49
CA TYR A 145 -9.32 -9.14 23.58
C TYR A 145 -8.52 -10.23 24.29
N GLU A 146 -8.53 -11.44 23.72
CA GLU A 146 -7.59 -12.49 24.14
C GLU A 146 -6.30 -12.42 23.33
N GLU A 147 -6.45 -12.21 22.01
CA GLU A 147 -5.39 -12.08 21.02
C GLU A 147 -5.48 -10.75 20.26
N LEU A 148 -4.32 -10.11 20.03
CA LEU A 148 -4.21 -8.90 19.20
C LEU A 148 -3.40 -9.18 17.95
N VAL A 149 -3.97 -8.93 16.78
CA VAL A 149 -3.26 -8.96 15.50
C VAL A 149 -3.15 -7.54 14.96
N ASN A 150 -1.93 -7.03 14.84
CA ASN A 150 -1.70 -5.72 14.27
C ASN A 150 -1.45 -5.80 12.77
N THR A 151 -2.27 -5.09 12.00
CA THR A 151 -2.09 -4.84 10.57
C THR A 151 -2.00 -3.35 10.23
N LEU A 152 -2.20 -2.47 11.23
CA LEU A 152 -1.93 -1.03 11.12
C LEU A 152 -0.41 -0.75 11.06
N PRO A 153 0.00 0.41 10.52
CA PRO A 153 1.39 0.84 10.60
C PRO A 153 1.98 0.73 12.00
N LEU A 154 3.15 0.09 12.14
CA LEU A 154 3.79 -0.11 13.44
C LEU A 154 3.98 1.19 14.23
N TYR A 155 4.38 2.29 13.57
CA TYR A 155 4.43 3.62 14.22
C TYR A 155 3.14 3.97 14.94
N TYR A 156 2.00 3.68 14.32
CA TYR A 156 0.71 4.00 14.90
C TYR A 156 0.43 3.13 16.13
N LEU A 157 0.62 1.80 16.03
CA LEU A 157 0.47 0.91 17.18
C LEU A 157 1.35 1.36 18.36
N LEU A 158 2.65 1.57 18.11
CA LEU A 158 3.62 1.96 19.13
C LEU A 158 3.22 3.26 19.83
N SER A 159 2.76 4.25 19.06
CA SER A 159 2.27 5.52 19.61
C SER A 159 1.03 5.36 20.50
N LYS A 160 0.17 4.36 20.21
CA LYS A 160 -1.07 4.11 20.95
C LYS A 160 -0.88 3.14 22.12
N SER A 161 0.20 2.36 22.12
CA SER A 161 0.51 1.38 23.16
C SER A 161 1.45 1.89 24.24
N GLY A 162 1.94 3.13 24.15
CA GLY A 162 2.91 3.68 25.09
C GLY A 162 4.32 3.10 24.91
N LEU A 163 4.65 2.64 23.70
CA LEU A 163 5.96 2.11 23.31
C LEU A 163 6.59 2.99 22.21
N SER A 164 6.35 4.30 22.25
CA SER A 164 6.72 5.24 21.20
C SER A 164 8.24 5.34 20.99
N GLU A 165 9.02 5.08 22.02
CA GLU A 165 10.49 5.05 21.98
C GLU A 165 11.02 4.00 20.99
N LEU A 166 10.31 2.87 20.85
CA LEU A 166 10.68 1.81 19.92
C LEU A 166 10.48 2.21 18.44
N ALA A 167 9.76 3.30 18.18
CA ALA A 167 9.57 3.82 16.83
C ALA A 167 10.85 4.38 16.20
N SER A 168 11.87 4.66 17.02
CA SER A 168 13.21 5.09 16.58
C SER A 168 13.95 4.03 15.76
N HIS A 169 13.62 2.74 15.94
CA HIS A 169 14.20 1.63 15.16
C HIS A 169 13.58 1.46 13.78
N LEU A 170 12.48 2.16 13.52
CA LEU A 170 11.78 2.11 12.24
C LEU A 170 12.31 3.24 11.35
N THR A 171 12.48 2.95 10.06
CA THR A 171 12.75 3.97 9.04
C THR A 171 11.74 3.85 7.91
N TYR A 172 11.45 4.97 7.25
CA TYR A 172 10.67 4.97 6.02
C TYR A 172 10.99 6.19 5.17
N SER A 173 10.69 6.08 3.88
CA SER A 173 10.52 7.22 2.99
C SER A 173 9.08 7.29 2.50
N SER A 174 8.65 8.50 2.17
CA SER A 174 7.34 8.76 1.61
C SER A 174 7.43 8.95 0.11
N ALA A 175 6.30 8.90 -0.58
CA ALA A 175 6.21 9.29 -1.97
C ALA A 175 4.93 10.06 -2.24
N TYR A 176 5.03 11.02 -3.15
CA TYR A 176 3.89 11.57 -3.84
C TYR A 176 3.57 10.67 -5.02
N ALA A 177 2.30 10.28 -5.15
CA ALA A 177 1.84 9.43 -6.22
C ALA A 177 0.76 10.13 -7.04
N LEU A 178 0.83 9.92 -8.35
CA LEU A 178 -0.04 10.51 -9.34
C LEU A 178 -0.56 9.40 -10.25
N LEU A 179 -1.87 9.19 -10.23
CA LEU A 179 -2.59 8.35 -11.19
C LEU A 179 -3.17 9.24 -12.29
N ILE A 180 -2.82 8.92 -13.54
CA ILE A 180 -3.31 9.59 -14.73
C ILE A 180 -3.93 8.57 -15.69
N ILE A 181 -4.99 8.99 -16.36
CA ILE A 181 -5.45 8.34 -17.61
C ILE A 181 -5.19 9.29 -18.76
N SER A 182 -4.32 8.90 -19.68
CA SER A 182 -3.96 9.70 -20.85
C SER A 182 -3.45 8.82 -21.99
N ASN A 183 -3.20 9.43 -23.15
CA ASN A 183 -2.59 8.74 -24.27
C ASN A 183 -1.06 8.70 -24.07
N THR A 184 -0.44 7.59 -24.49
CA THR A 184 1.02 7.46 -24.54
C THR A 184 1.42 6.42 -25.58
N LYS A 185 2.59 6.62 -26.18
CA LYS A 185 3.20 5.71 -27.16
C LYS A 185 3.85 4.49 -26.51
N LEU A 186 4.13 4.55 -25.21
CA LEU A 186 4.78 3.48 -24.45
C LEU A 186 3.95 2.19 -24.46
N GLY A 187 4.61 1.04 -24.35
CA GLY A 187 3.94 -0.26 -24.20
C GLY A 187 3.00 -0.31 -22.99
N GLU A 188 2.07 -1.27 -23.01
CA GLU A 188 1.37 -1.64 -21.79
C GLU A 188 2.33 -2.39 -20.86
N TYR A 189 2.23 -2.16 -19.55
CA TYR A 189 3.09 -2.77 -18.53
C TYR A 189 4.57 -2.35 -18.61
N THR A 190 4.86 -1.16 -19.14
CA THR A 190 6.21 -0.57 -19.12
C THR A 190 6.45 0.19 -17.81
N LYS A 191 7.60 -0.06 -17.18
CA LYS A 191 8.13 0.68 -16.04
C LYS A 191 9.31 1.52 -16.47
N ILE A 192 9.33 2.79 -16.07
CA ILE A 192 10.37 3.74 -16.43
C ILE A 192 10.99 4.29 -15.16
N LEU A 193 12.31 4.15 -15.00
CA LEU A 193 13.09 4.71 -13.91
C LEU A 193 13.65 6.08 -14.34
N ILE A 194 13.45 7.12 -13.53
CA ILE A 194 13.75 8.51 -13.88
C ILE A 194 15.05 8.98 -13.21
N GLY A 195 16.14 8.87 -13.95
CA GLY A 195 17.50 9.27 -13.60
C GLY A 195 17.89 10.68 -14.05
N HIS A 196 16.95 11.59 -14.27
CA HIS A 196 17.28 12.98 -14.63
C HIS A 196 17.49 13.85 -13.39
N LYS A 197 18.59 14.61 -13.36
CA LYS A 197 18.83 15.69 -12.39
C LYS A 197 17.75 16.77 -12.53
N GLY A 198 17.29 17.30 -11.39
CA GLY A 198 16.24 18.33 -11.34
C GLY A 198 14.81 17.82 -11.53
N TYR A 199 14.62 16.52 -11.79
CA TYR A 199 13.29 15.89 -11.83
C TYR A 199 12.93 15.34 -10.45
N SER A 200 11.69 15.61 -10.03
CA SER A 200 11.10 15.07 -8.79
C SER A 200 10.64 13.64 -8.96
N LEU A 201 10.20 13.24 -10.15
CA LEU A 201 9.80 11.86 -10.43
C LEU A 201 11.00 10.92 -10.25
N GLY A 202 10.72 9.79 -9.61
CA GLY A 202 11.66 8.68 -9.46
C GLY A 202 11.31 7.52 -10.38
N TYR A 203 10.02 7.21 -10.58
CA TYR A 203 9.61 6.21 -11.56
C TYR A 203 8.15 6.39 -12.01
N VAL A 204 7.86 5.83 -13.19
CA VAL A 204 6.56 5.84 -13.86
C VAL A 204 6.21 4.42 -14.30
N VAL A 205 4.94 4.06 -14.25
CA VAL A 205 4.43 2.74 -14.65
C VAL A 205 3.21 2.93 -15.53
N VAL A 206 3.25 2.40 -16.75
CA VAL A 206 2.08 2.27 -17.61
C VAL A 206 1.44 0.92 -17.31
N TYR A 207 0.32 0.92 -16.62
CA TYR A 207 -0.31 -0.29 -16.06
C TYR A 207 -1.57 -0.67 -16.85
N GLY A 208 -1.36 -1.03 -18.11
CA GLY A 208 -2.41 -1.49 -19.02
C GLY A 208 -3.34 -0.39 -19.56
N LYS A 209 -4.44 -0.83 -20.16
CA LYS A 209 -5.41 0.01 -20.87
C LYS A 209 -6.71 0.22 -20.09
N HIS A 210 -7.25 1.42 -20.20
CA HIS A 210 -8.59 1.82 -19.76
C HIS A 210 -9.40 2.31 -20.97
N PRO A 211 -10.75 2.24 -20.97
CA PRO A 211 -11.56 2.78 -22.07
C PRO A 211 -11.28 4.25 -22.44
N LEU A 212 -10.70 5.02 -21.52
CA LEU A 212 -10.38 6.44 -21.71
C LEU A 212 -8.92 6.72 -22.10
N GLY A 213 -8.05 5.71 -22.17
CA GLY A 213 -6.61 5.88 -22.40
C GLY A 213 -5.77 4.81 -21.68
N LYS A 214 -4.46 5.01 -21.56
CA LYS A 214 -3.62 4.13 -20.72
C LYS A 214 -3.59 4.61 -19.28
N LEU A 215 -3.49 3.67 -18.35
CA LEU A 215 -3.41 3.94 -16.93
C LEU A 215 -1.95 4.15 -16.54
N ILE A 216 -1.61 5.32 -16.01
CA ILE A 216 -0.23 5.73 -15.78
C ILE A 216 -0.09 6.13 -14.31
N TYR A 217 0.83 5.48 -13.62
CA TYR A 217 1.18 5.77 -12.24
C TYR A 217 2.56 6.42 -12.21
N ALA A 218 2.67 7.63 -11.68
CA ALA A 218 3.93 8.34 -11.53
C ALA A 218 4.20 8.61 -10.05
N PHE A 219 5.44 8.42 -9.63
CA PHE A 219 5.84 8.52 -8.23
C PHE A 219 7.05 9.43 -8.08
N ALA A 220 6.92 10.42 -7.21
CA ALA A 220 8.00 11.28 -6.76
C ALA A 220 8.36 10.90 -5.31
N PRO A 221 9.50 10.22 -5.08
CA PRO A 221 10.00 9.96 -3.74
C PRO A 221 10.20 11.27 -2.99
N LEU A 222 9.86 11.27 -1.70
CA LEU A 222 10.01 12.43 -0.82
C LEU A 222 10.93 12.05 0.32
N GLU A 223 11.97 12.86 0.52
CA GLU A 223 12.62 12.95 1.82
C GLU A 223 11.61 13.53 2.83
N LYS A 224 11.68 13.06 4.08
CA LYS A 224 10.62 13.19 5.09
C LYS A 224 9.96 14.59 5.12
N ASP A 225 8.63 14.59 5.15
CA ASP A 225 7.75 15.70 5.52
C ASP A 225 7.68 16.95 4.61
N LEU A 226 8.25 16.92 3.40
CA LEU A 226 8.12 18.02 2.42
C LEU A 226 7.04 17.74 1.36
N LEU A 227 5.77 17.85 1.75
CA LEU A 227 4.67 17.97 0.78
C LEU A 227 4.66 19.38 0.20
N LYS A 228 5.20 19.56 -1.02
CA LYS A 228 5.08 20.83 -1.74
C LYS A 228 3.75 20.84 -2.50
N ALA A 229 2.99 21.93 -2.37
CA ALA A 229 1.70 22.11 -3.08
C ALA A 229 1.84 21.97 -4.61
N GLU A 230 3.04 22.20 -5.15
CA GLU A 230 3.34 22.23 -6.57
C GLU A 230 3.69 20.85 -7.16
N LEU A 231 3.79 19.79 -6.35
CA LEU A 231 4.25 18.45 -6.82
C LEU A 231 3.37 17.87 -7.93
N THR A 232 2.06 18.09 -7.91
CA THR A 232 1.18 17.63 -9.01
C THR A 232 1.57 18.29 -10.33
N ASN A 233 1.66 19.62 -10.35
CA ASN A 233 1.95 20.37 -11.56
C ASN A 233 3.35 20.05 -12.08
N GLN A 234 4.32 19.97 -11.17
CA GLN A 234 5.69 19.57 -11.48
C GLN A 234 5.73 18.16 -12.10
N ALA A 235 5.11 17.17 -11.48
CA ALA A 235 5.06 15.80 -12.01
C ALA A 235 4.40 15.74 -13.40
N VAL A 236 3.31 16.48 -13.62
CA VAL A 236 2.66 16.56 -14.94
C VAL A 236 3.57 17.19 -16.00
N VAL A 237 4.28 18.27 -15.65
CA VAL A 237 5.24 18.93 -16.54
C VAL A 237 6.39 18.00 -16.88
N GLU A 238 6.92 17.28 -15.90
CA GLU A 238 7.98 16.30 -16.08
C GLU A 238 7.54 15.15 -17.00
N LEU A 239 6.34 14.58 -16.78
CA LEU A 239 5.76 13.56 -17.66
C LEU A 239 5.64 14.03 -19.12
N LYS A 240 5.22 15.29 -19.34
CA LYS A 240 5.13 15.87 -20.69
C LYS A 240 6.49 16.12 -21.32
N ARG A 241 7.46 16.64 -20.54
CA ARG A 241 8.84 16.92 -21.01
C ARG A 241 9.55 15.65 -21.44
N LEU A 242 9.37 14.57 -20.69
CA LEU A 242 9.87 13.24 -21.00
C LEU A 242 9.03 12.52 -22.08
N LYS A 243 7.97 13.15 -22.60
CA LYS A 243 7.06 12.59 -23.60
C LYS A 243 6.42 11.27 -23.17
N LEU A 244 6.23 11.07 -21.86
CA LEU A 244 5.61 9.86 -21.30
C LEU A 244 4.08 9.93 -21.36
N ILE A 245 3.52 11.14 -21.52
CA ILE A 245 2.10 11.38 -21.80
C ILE A 245 1.95 12.32 -22.99
N GLU A 246 0.90 12.09 -23.79
CA GLU A 246 0.57 12.88 -24.98
C GLU A 246 -0.86 13.41 -24.92
N GLY A 247 -1.03 14.68 -25.28
CA GLY A 247 -2.36 15.30 -25.36
C GLY A 247 -3.02 15.55 -23.99
N PRO A 248 -4.36 15.61 -23.94
CA PRO A 248 -5.09 15.95 -22.73
C PRO A 248 -5.10 14.79 -21.71
N ILE A 249 -4.98 15.15 -20.43
CA ILE A 249 -5.21 14.23 -19.32
C ILE A 249 -6.72 14.06 -19.15
N LYS A 250 -7.22 12.81 -19.25
CA LYS A 250 -8.66 12.49 -19.12
C LYS A 250 -9.10 12.31 -17.68
N LEU A 251 -8.20 11.82 -16.84
CA LEU A 251 -8.40 11.68 -15.40
C LEU A 251 -7.08 11.88 -14.69
N MET A 252 -7.13 12.55 -13.53
CA MET A 252 -5.99 12.74 -12.66
C MET A 252 -6.42 12.58 -11.20
N ARG A 253 -5.64 11.81 -10.45
CA ARG A 253 -5.75 11.68 -8.98
C ARG A 253 -4.36 11.71 -8.41
N SER A 254 -4.16 12.53 -7.38
CA SER A 254 -2.90 12.57 -6.64
C SER A 254 -3.15 12.26 -5.18
N PHE A 255 -2.16 11.63 -4.54
CA PHE A 255 -2.25 11.18 -3.16
C PHE A 255 -0.85 10.97 -2.58
N PHE A 256 -0.77 10.95 -1.25
CA PHE A 256 0.46 10.79 -0.52
C PHE A 256 0.56 9.36 0.05
N ILE A 257 1.68 8.71 -0.21
CA ILE A 257 2.00 7.39 0.36
C ILE A 257 3.05 7.61 1.44
N LYS A 258 2.60 7.64 2.70
CA LYS A 258 3.48 7.90 3.85
C LYS A 258 4.57 6.84 3.99
N TYR A 259 4.18 5.57 3.93
CA TYR A 259 5.09 4.42 4.09
C TYR A 259 5.38 3.81 2.73
N PHE A 260 5.96 4.63 1.85
CA PHE A 260 6.30 4.22 0.50
C PHE A 260 7.38 3.15 0.55
N LYS A 261 8.55 3.44 1.13
CA LYS A 261 9.58 2.43 1.43
C LYS A 261 9.71 2.29 2.93
N MET A 262 9.72 1.08 3.44
CA MET A 262 9.96 0.79 4.87
C MET A 262 11.33 0.17 5.06
N GLY A 263 11.93 0.42 6.22
CA GLY A 263 13.20 -0.16 6.64
C GLY A 263 13.40 -0.05 8.15
N GLY A 264 14.64 -0.24 8.58
CA GLY A 264 15.03 -0.29 10.00
C GLY A 264 15.12 -1.71 10.54
N ASP A 265 15.72 -1.87 11.72
CA ASP A 265 15.80 -3.15 12.42
C ASP A 265 14.63 -3.30 13.40
N ILE A 266 13.68 -4.14 13.03
CA ILE A 266 12.46 -4.35 13.81
C ILE A 266 12.58 -5.45 14.86
N SER A 267 13.78 -6.00 15.09
CA SER A 267 13.99 -7.15 15.99
C SER A 267 13.58 -6.85 17.43
N GLU A 268 13.92 -5.66 17.94
CA GLU A 268 13.54 -5.23 19.28
C GLU A 268 12.03 -4.97 19.39
N VAL A 269 11.45 -4.30 18.40
CA VAL A 269 10.00 -4.05 18.30
C VAL A 269 9.23 -5.38 18.33
N ARG A 270 9.66 -6.35 17.52
CA ARG A 270 9.07 -7.70 17.47
C ARG A 270 9.16 -8.41 18.81
N ARG A 271 10.32 -8.35 19.48
CA ARG A 271 10.53 -8.98 20.79
C ARG A 271 9.61 -8.37 21.85
N ALA A 272 9.54 -7.04 21.93
CA ALA A 272 8.69 -6.35 22.89
C ALA A 272 7.20 -6.68 22.70
N LEU A 273 6.70 -6.59 21.47
CA LEU A 273 5.30 -6.86 21.16
C LEU A 273 4.93 -8.35 21.32
N LYS A 274 5.86 -9.27 21.02
CA LYS A 274 5.67 -10.71 21.26
C LYS A 274 5.48 -11.03 22.74
N ASN A 275 6.17 -10.33 23.65
CA ASN A 275 6.00 -10.51 25.10
C ASN A 275 4.58 -10.14 25.58
N TYR A 276 3.88 -9.29 24.83
CA TYR A 276 2.47 -8.95 25.07
C TYR A 276 1.48 -9.82 24.30
N GLY A 277 1.96 -10.84 23.58
CA GLY A 277 1.11 -11.71 22.76
C GLY A 277 0.56 -11.03 21.50
N VAL A 278 1.20 -9.98 21.01
CA VAL A 278 0.77 -9.28 19.78
C VAL A 278 1.37 -9.98 18.55
N THR A 279 0.51 -10.35 17.60
CA THR A 279 0.92 -10.87 16.30
C THR A 279 1.03 -9.73 15.30
N LEU A 280 2.16 -9.66 14.59
CA LEU A 280 2.39 -8.66 13.54
C LEU A 280 2.12 -9.28 12.17
N ALA A 281 1.24 -8.66 11.39
CA ALA A 281 0.86 -9.20 10.09
C ALA A 281 0.58 -8.10 9.05
N GLY A 282 0.55 -8.48 7.77
CA GLY A 282 0.40 -7.54 6.67
C GLY A 282 1.62 -6.64 6.48
N ARG A 283 1.65 -5.87 5.39
CA ARG A 283 2.78 -5.00 5.02
C ARG A 283 3.14 -4.01 6.12
N TYR A 284 2.15 -3.26 6.60
CA TYR A 284 2.33 -2.19 7.57
C TYR A 284 2.45 -2.69 9.02
N GLY A 285 1.76 -3.78 9.36
CA GLY A 285 1.82 -4.36 10.71
C GLY A 285 3.08 -5.16 10.97
N SER A 286 3.61 -5.88 9.97
CA SER A 286 4.91 -6.56 10.07
C SER A 286 6.11 -5.66 9.72
N TRP A 287 5.84 -4.46 9.19
CA TRP A 287 6.83 -3.48 8.75
C TRP A 287 7.84 -4.08 7.76
N THR A 288 7.30 -4.79 6.78
CA THR A 288 8.08 -5.52 5.78
C THR A 288 7.35 -5.40 4.44
N ASP A 289 8.08 -5.16 3.36
CA ASP A 289 7.51 -5.23 2.02
C ASP A 289 7.23 -6.70 1.68
N ILE A 290 5.95 -7.05 1.67
CA ILE A 290 5.45 -8.41 1.41
C ILE A 290 4.55 -8.40 0.17
N SER A 291 4.60 -9.47 -0.63
CA SER A 291 3.67 -9.62 -1.75
C SER A 291 2.26 -9.92 -1.24
N LEU A 292 1.24 -9.59 -2.03
CA LEU A 292 -0.14 -10.02 -1.73
C LEU A 292 -0.25 -11.55 -1.63
N CYS A 293 0.56 -12.28 -2.39
CA CYS A 293 0.53 -13.75 -2.36
C CYS A 293 1.22 -14.35 -1.14
N ASP A 294 2.04 -13.58 -0.43
CA ASP A 294 2.64 -14.01 0.84
C ASP A 294 1.69 -13.74 2.03
N ILE A 295 0.62 -12.96 1.81
CA ILE A 295 -0.43 -12.70 2.80
C ILE A 295 -1.50 -13.80 2.77
N CYS A 296 -1.70 -14.43 1.61
CA CYS A 296 -2.71 -15.47 1.42
C CYS A 296 -2.19 -16.79 2.02
N PRO A 297 -2.86 -17.38 3.03
CA PRO A 297 -2.47 -18.65 3.63
C PRO A 297 -2.67 -19.85 2.69
#